data_AF-A0A4R3KGA4-F1
#
_entry.id   AF-A0A4R3KGA4-F1
#
_cell.length_a   1.000
_cell.length_b   1.000
_cell.length_c   1.000
_cell.angle_alpha   90.00
_cell.angle_beta   90.00
_cell.angle_gamma   90.00
#
_symmetry.space_group_name_H-M   'P 1'
#
loop_
_entity.id
_entity.type
_entity.pdbx_description
1 polymer ?
#
loop_
_entity_poly.entity_id
_entity_poly.type
_entity_poly.pdbx_seq_one_letter_code
_entity_poly.pdbx_strand_id
1 'polypeptide(L)'
;MFDVKIEQSVCSPKLVRGLGIIAKAAARAYGSGNIISMSTAGKIVCSDKMKNVIIGGCFGDPDAECVRQLISQKELPEDGLKTAVLLANECLQIGQTDGIDKQDFLDGIDSFLKTGAKKLQEIAKANSESLPGGGLYLLNICRPVIQDMQSTSECTTYRKFVCALEIPFLVLAKNAGKQAHEAFACVKAAAPTQFYSLKQFGLKDGHIPLTEHRDLWHMGIELQTGKIVDVMEIGITVPLNTALSVLETVRVILAVLCAVRSIL
;
A
#
# COMPACT_ATOMS: atom_id res chain seq x y z
N MET A 1 -2.79 16.62 -41.66
CA MET A 1 -2.90 15.29 -41.04
C MET A 1 -2.56 15.52 -39.57
N PHE A 2 -3.58 15.64 -38.71
CA PHE A 2 -3.35 15.83 -37.28
C PHE A 2 -3.00 14.46 -36.71
N ASP A 3 -1.73 14.25 -36.34
CA ASP A 3 -1.33 13.14 -35.51
C ASP A 3 -1.98 13.34 -34.13
N VAL A 4 -3.15 12.74 -33.95
CA VAL A 4 -3.72 12.53 -32.63
C VAL A 4 -2.77 11.54 -31.95
N LYS A 5 -1.79 12.06 -31.21
CA LYS A 5 -1.10 11.26 -30.19
C LYS A 5 -2.19 10.83 -29.22
N ILE A 6 -2.67 9.60 -29.37
CA ILE A 6 -3.46 8.93 -28.35
C ILE A 6 -2.51 8.85 -27.16
N GLU A 7 -2.70 9.73 -26.18
CA GLU A 7 -1.99 9.62 -24.90
C GLU A 7 -2.25 8.21 -24.37
N GLN A 8 -1.22 7.37 -24.39
CA GLN A 8 -1.26 6.02 -23.86
C GLN A 8 -1.29 6.12 -22.34
N SER A 9 -2.48 6.42 -21.83
CA SER A 9 -2.81 6.44 -20.42
C SER A 9 -2.77 5.03 -19.85
N VAL A 10 -2.13 4.84 -18.69
CA VAL A 10 -2.08 3.55 -17.96
C VAL A 10 -3.48 2.93 -17.82
N CYS A 11 -4.47 3.77 -17.50
CA CYS A 11 -5.85 3.37 -17.29
C CYS A 11 -6.81 4.50 -17.74
N SER A 12 -8.09 4.19 -17.91
CA SER A 12 -9.10 5.21 -18.21
C SER A 12 -9.20 6.23 -17.05
N PRO A 13 -9.23 7.55 -17.32
CA PRO A 13 -9.38 8.56 -16.27
C PRO A 13 -10.62 8.37 -15.38
N LYS A 14 -11.70 7.80 -15.93
CA LYS A 14 -12.91 7.43 -15.18
C LYS A 14 -12.60 6.37 -14.12
N LEU A 15 -11.89 5.31 -14.49
CA LEU A 15 -11.51 4.24 -13.57
C LEU A 15 -10.51 4.72 -12.51
N VAL A 16 -9.58 5.61 -12.89
CA VAL A 16 -8.66 6.26 -11.94
C VAL A 16 -9.44 7.08 -10.90
N ARG A 17 -10.43 7.87 -11.33
CA ARG A 17 -11.32 8.62 -10.43
C ARG A 17 -12.13 7.69 -9.54
N GLY A 18 -12.74 6.67 -10.12
CA GLY A 18 -13.56 5.69 -9.40
C GLY A 18 -12.79 4.97 -8.30
N LEU A 19 -11.59 4.48 -8.60
CA LEU A 19 -10.71 3.86 -7.59
C LEU A 19 -10.33 4.85 -6.50
N GLY A 20 -10.06 6.12 -6.84
CA GLY A 20 -9.80 7.17 -5.87
C GLY A 20 -10.95 7.44 -4.90
N ILE A 21 -12.20 7.32 -5.35
CA ILE A 21 -13.40 7.45 -4.49
C ILE A 21 -13.49 6.26 -3.53
N ILE A 22 -13.30 5.04 -4.03
CA ILE A 22 -13.29 3.84 -3.19
C ILE A 22 -12.14 3.89 -2.17
N ALA A 23 -10.96 4.34 -2.58
CA ALA A 23 -9.79 4.50 -1.71
C ALA A 23 -10.03 5.55 -0.61
N LYS A 24 -10.72 6.65 -0.91
CA LYS A 24 -11.13 7.64 0.11
C LYS A 24 -12.09 7.02 1.14
N ALA A 25 -13.03 6.18 0.71
CA ALA A 25 -13.92 5.46 1.61
C ALA A 25 -13.13 4.46 2.48
N ALA A 26 -12.23 3.69 1.89
CA ALA A 26 -11.35 2.77 2.60
C ALA A 26 -10.48 3.52 3.64
N ALA A 27 -9.89 4.65 3.26
CA ALA A 27 -9.05 5.47 4.14
C ALA A 27 -9.80 5.95 5.39
N ARG A 28 -11.05 6.42 5.23
CA ARG A 28 -11.88 6.89 6.36
C ARG A 28 -12.23 5.79 7.35
N ALA A 29 -12.28 4.54 6.90
CA ALA A 29 -12.62 3.35 7.70
C ALA A 29 -11.40 2.52 8.12
N TYR A 30 -10.18 2.96 7.78
CA TYR A 30 -8.96 2.20 8.03
C TYR A 30 -8.40 2.52 9.43
N GLY A 31 -8.50 1.57 10.36
CA GLY A 31 -8.01 1.74 11.74
C GLY A 31 -8.76 2.75 12.61
N SER A 32 -9.84 3.37 12.10
CA SER A 32 -10.63 4.37 12.84
C SER A 32 -11.80 3.80 13.63
N GLY A 33 -12.13 2.51 13.45
CA GLY A 33 -13.38 1.92 13.95
C GLY A 33 -14.64 2.39 13.21
N ASN A 34 -14.51 3.30 12.23
CA ASN A 34 -15.65 3.75 11.43
C ASN A 34 -16.19 2.61 10.57
N ILE A 35 -17.51 2.51 10.54
CA ILE A 35 -18.25 1.55 9.72
C ILE A 35 -18.59 2.21 8.38
N ILE A 36 -18.45 1.48 7.28
CA ILE A 36 -18.78 1.98 5.95
C ILE A 36 -20.27 1.77 5.70
N SER A 37 -21.00 2.85 5.45
CA SER A 37 -22.40 2.81 5.02
C SER A 37 -22.50 2.66 3.50
N MET A 38 -23.33 1.75 3.03
CA MET A 38 -23.61 1.49 1.62
C MET A 38 -25.11 1.40 1.38
N SER A 39 -25.55 1.69 0.16
CA SER A 39 -26.91 1.42 -0.28
C SER A 39 -26.97 0.04 -0.95
N THR A 40 -27.89 -0.81 -0.52
CA THR A 40 -28.17 -2.13 -1.13
C THR A 40 -29.66 -2.25 -1.34
N ALA A 41 -30.10 -2.35 -2.60
CA ALA A 41 -31.52 -2.45 -2.96
C ALA A 41 -32.42 -1.38 -2.31
N GLY A 42 -31.93 -0.13 -2.22
CA GLY A 42 -32.66 1.00 -1.63
C GLY A 42 -32.64 1.06 -0.10
N LYS A 43 -31.89 0.18 0.58
CA LYS A 43 -31.68 0.20 2.03
C LYS A 43 -30.25 0.59 2.36
N ILE A 44 -30.07 1.34 3.45
CA ILE A 44 -28.73 1.63 3.99
C ILE A 44 -28.29 0.44 4.84
N VAL A 45 -27.14 -0.15 4.49
CA VAL A 45 -26.48 -1.23 5.22
C VAL A 45 -25.10 -0.74 5.65
N CYS A 46 -24.65 -1.13 6.84
CA CYS A 46 -23.35 -0.74 7.37
C CYS A 46 -22.46 -1.98 7.50
N SER A 47 -21.20 -1.89 7.07
CA SER A 47 -20.20 -2.95 7.20
C SER A 47 -18.84 -2.39 7.58
N ASP A 48 -18.17 -3.05 8.52
CA ASP A 48 -16.78 -2.78 8.91
C ASP A 48 -15.79 -3.41 7.92
N LYS A 49 -16.19 -4.51 7.27
CA LYS A 49 -15.45 -5.21 6.22
C LYS A 49 -15.65 -4.54 4.86
N MET A 50 -14.53 -4.19 4.21
CA MET A 50 -14.53 -3.61 2.86
C MET A 50 -15.01 -4.60 1.79
N LYS A 51 -14.77 -5.91 1.99
CA LYS A 51 -15.21 -6.96 1.05
C LYS A 51 -16.73 -6.92 0.84
N ASN A 52 -17.50 -6.78 1.90
CA ASN A 52 -18.95 -6.69 1.84
C ASN A 52 -19.41 -5.44 1.07
N VAL A 53 -18.69 -4.32 1.24
CA VAL A 53 -18.96 -3.08 0.51
C VAL A 53 -18.71 -3.25 -0.99
N ILE A 54 -17.63 -3.93 -1.35
CA ILE A 54 -17.32 -4.19 -2.75
C ILE A 54 -18.31 -5.17 -3.38
N ILE A 55 -18.72 -6.23 -2.68
CA ILE A 55 -19.60 -7.28 -3.25
C ILE A 55 -21.06 -6.82 -3.28
N GLY A 56 -21.59 -6.29 -2.17
CA GLY A 56 -23.02 -6.04 -1.98
C GLY A 56 -23.42 -4.56 -1.93
N GLY A 57 -22.46 -3.64 -1.93
CA GLY A 57 -22.71 -2.21 -1.90
C GLY A 57 -23.02 -1.63 -3.29
N CYS A 58 -23.52 -0.39 -3.27
CA CYS A 58 -23.67 0.45 -4.45
C CYS A 58 -23.05 1.82 -4.15
N PHE A 59 -22.18 2.29 -5.03
CA PHE A 59 -21.67 3.66 -4.98
C PHE A 59 -22.58 4.56 -5.82
N GLY A 60 -22.97 5.71 -5.25
CA GLY A 60 -23.77 6.70 -5.99
C GLY A 60 -23.00 7.37 -7.13
N ASP A 61 -21.66 7.34 -7.09
CA ASP A 61 -20.81 7.82 -8.16
C ASP A 61 -20.63 6.74 -9.25
N PRO A 62 -20.90 7.04 -10.53
CA PRO A 62 -20.89 6.05 -11.60
C PRO A 62 -19.51 5.48 -11.89
N ASP A 63 -18.45 6.29 -11.73
CA ASP A 63 -17.08 5.85 -11.96
C ASP A 63 -16.64 4.88 -10.84
N ALA A 64 -16.98 5.21 -9.60
CA ALA A 64 -16.74 4.34 -8.44
C ALA A 64 -17.55 3.02 -8.53
N GLU A 65 -18.81 3.09 -8.98
CA GLU A 65 -19.65 1.91 -9.16
C GLU A 65 -19.12 0.99 -10.26
N CYS A 66 -18.63 1.53 -11.37
CA CYS A 66 -17.97 0.76 -12.42
C CYS A 66 -16.74 0.01 -11.88
N VAL A 67 -15.86 0.72 -11.15
CA VAL A 67 -14.68 0.10 -10.52
C VAL A 67 -15.08 -0.98 -9.51
N ARG A 68 -16.10 -0.71 -8.68
CA ARG A 68 -16.62 -1.69 -7.72
C ARG A 68 -17.07 -2.97 -8.42
N GLN A 69 -17.86 -2.86 -9.49
CA GLN A 69 -18.36 -4.01 -10.25
C GLN A 69 -17.22 -4.84 -10.82
N LEU A 70 -16.20 -4.21 -11.41
CA LEU A 70 -15.02 -4.88 -11.95
C LEU A 70 -14.25 -5.65 -10.87
N ILE A 71 -14.06 -5.05 -9.69
CA ILE A 71 -13.35 -5.67 -8.56
C ILE A 71 -14.21 -6.78 -7.92
N SER A 72 -15.53 -6.62 -7.84
CA SER A 72 -16.45 -7.58 -7.19
C SER A 72 -16.52 -8.95 -7.89
N GLN A 73 -16.08 -9.03 -9.15
CA GLN A 73 -16.00 -10.26 -9.92
C GLN A 73 -14.72 -11.06 -9.64
N LYS A 74 -13.84 -10.56 -8.77
CA LYS A 74 -12.57 -11.19 -8.44
C LYS A 74 -12.65 -11.87 -7.07
N GLU A 75 -11.71 -12.77 -6.84
CA GLU A 75 -11.51 -13.33 -5.50
C GLU A 75 -10.96 -12.24 -4.59
N LEU A 76 -11.72 -11.91 -3.54
CA LEU A 76 -11.37 -10.85 -2.59
C LEU A 76 -11.01 -11.46 -1.24
N PRO A 77 -9.93 -10.99 -0.61
CA PRO A 77 -9.51 -11.50 0.69
C PRO A 77 -10.49 -11.07 1.78
N GLU A 78 -10.58 -11.88 2.84
CA GLU A 78 -11.39 -11.55 4.02
C GLU A 78 -10.86 -10.33 4.78
N ASP A 79 -9.54 -10.16 4.80
CA ASP A 79 -8.86 -9.05 5.46
C ASP A 79 -7.83 -8.38 4.53
N GLY A 80 -7.41 -7.17 4.87
CA GLY A 80 -6.40 -6.43 4.13
C GLY A 80 -6.90 -5.73 2.86
N LEU A 81 -8.18 -5.91 2.47
CA LEU A 81 -8.72 -5.27 1.25
C LEU A 81 -8.66 -3.73 1.31
N LYS A 82 -8.83 -3.11 2.50
CA LYS A 82 -8.65 -1.65 2.66
C LYS A 82 -7.23 -1.25 2.28
N THR A 83 -6.23 -1.98 2.78
CA THR A 83 -4.82 -1.77 2.48
C THR A 83 -4.53 -1.96 0.99
N ALA A 84 -5.05 -3.05 0.39
CA ALA A 84 -4.87 -3.32 -1.04
C ALA A 84 -5.46 -2.20 -1.92
N VAL A 85 -6.65 -1.71 -1.59
CA VAL A 85 -7.28 -0.59 -2.33
C VAL A 85 -6.45 0.69 -2.21
N LEU A 86 -5.92 1.00 -1.01
CA LEU A 86 -5.08 2.19 -0.80
C LEU A 86 -3.78 2.11 -1.63
N LEU A 87 -3.10 0.96 -1.58
CA LEU A 87 -1.88 0.72 -2.35
C LEU A 87 -2.13 0.76 -3.86
N ALA A 88 -3.19 0.07 -4.33
CA ALA A 88 -3.55 0.05 -5.74
C ALA A 88 -3.88 1.46 -6.25
N ASN A 89 -4.62 2.24 -5.47
CA ASN A 89 -4.92 3.62 -5.85
C ASN A 89 -3.64 4.44 -5.99
N GLU A 90 -2.73 4.40 -5.01
CA GLU A 90 -1.52 5.22 -5.08
C GLU A 90 -0.62 4.83 -6.25
N CYS A 91 -0.41 3.52 -6.46
CA CYS A 91 0.32 3.02 -7.63
C CYS A 91 -0.30 3.52 -8.93
N LEU A 92 -1.63 3.46 -9.07
CA LEU A 92 -2.33 3.92 -10.26
C LEU A 92 -2.19 5.44 -10.47
N GLN A 93 -2.26 6.24 -9.40
CA GLN A 93 -2.07 7.69 -9.48
C GLN A 93 -0.64 8.05 -9.93
N ILE A 94 0.37 7.35 -9.41
CA ILE A 94 1.77 7.50 -9.83
C ILE A 94 1.91 7.14 -11.31
N GLY A 95 1.38 5.99 -11.71
CA GLY A 95 1.33 5.53 -13.11
C GLY A 95 0.76 6.60 -14.05
N GLN A 96 -0.39 7.15 -13.68
CA GLN A 96 -1.12 8.13 -14.45
C GLN A 96 -0.42 9.49 -14.52
N THR A 97 0.09 9.98 -13.39
CA THR A 97 0.69 11.31 -13.27
C THR A 97 2.03 11.39 -13.98
N ASP A 98 2.80 10.29 -13.95
CA ASP A 98 4.11 10.22 -14.55
C ASP A 98 4.07 9.81 -16.04
N GLY A 99 2.88 9.56 -16.59
CA GLY A 99 2.69 9.19 -17.99
C GLY A 99 3.40 7.88 -18.36
N ILE A 100 3.41 6.91 -17.46
CA ILE A 100 4.08 5.62 -17.67
C ILE A 100 3.28 4.84 -18.73
N ASP A 101 3.96 4.19 -19.68
CA ASP A 101 3.28 3.32 -20.65
C ASP A 101 2.56 2.17 -19.91
N LYS A 102 1.41 1.75 -20.44
CA LYS A 102 0.59 0.71 -19.80
C LYS A 102 1.35 -0.60 -19.61
N GLN A 103 2.15 -1.04 -20.58
CA GLN A 103 2.89 -2.30 -20.47
C GLN A 103 4.00 -2.17 -19.43
N ASP A 104 4.78 -1.09 -19.49
CA ASP A 104 5.83 -0.77 -18.51
C ASP A 104 5.27 -0.64 -17.09
N PHE A 105 4.06 -0.09 -16.95
CA PHE A 105 3.35 0.00 -15.68
C PHE A 105 3.02 -1.39 -15.13
N LEU A 106 2.40 -2.26 -15.93
CA LEU A 106 1.99 -3.59 -15.49
C LEU A 106 3.19 -4.47 -15.14
N ASP A 107 4.23 -4.47 -15.97
CA ASP A 107 5.47 -5.21 -15.73
C ASP A 107 6.19 -4.69 -14.48
N GLY A 108 6.13 -3.37 -14.27
CA GLY A 108 6.69 -2.75 -13.08
C GLY A 108 5.99 -3.05 -11.79
N ILE A 109 4.66 -3.06 -11.81
CA ILE A 109 3.86 -3.47 -10.67
C ILE A 109 4.13 -4.93 -10.32
N ASP A 110 4.23 -5.82 -11.32
CA ASP A 110 4.54 -7.23 -11.09
C ASP A 110 5.92 -7.43 -10.43
N SER A 111 6.96 -6.77 -10.95
CA SER A 111 8.31 -6.84 -10.36
C SER A 111 8.37 -6.22 -8.95
N PHE A 112 7.75 -5.06 -8.76
CA PHE A 112 7.64 -4.38 -7.46
C PHE A 112 6.96 -5.27 -6.41
N LEU A 113 5.82 -5.85 -6.73
CA LEU A 113 5.05 -6.69 -5.79
C LEU A 113 5.76 -8.02 -5.52
N LYS A 114 6.39 -8.64 -6.51
CA LYS A 114 7.21 -9.86 -6.33
C LYS A 114 8.39 -9.61 -5.40
N THR A 115 9.10 -8.50 -5.61
CA THR A 115 10.22 -8.10 -4.74
C THR A 115 9.73 -7.81 -3.33
N GLY A 116 8.63 -7.06 -3.19
CA GLY A 116 7.99 -6.81 -1.90
C GLY A 116 7.59 -8.08 -1.16
N ALA A 117 6.97 -9.04 -1.86
CA ALA A 117 6.58 -10.33 -1.29
C ALA A 117 7.78 -11.13 -0.77
N LYS A 118 8.88 -11.19 -1.54
CA LYS A 118 10.13 -11.82 -1.10
C LYS A 118 10.67 -11.17 0.17
N LYS A 119 10.69 -9.84 0.24
CA LYS A 119 11.14 -9.11 1.44
C LYS A 119 10.25 -9.36 2.65
N LEU A 120 8.93 -9.42 2.47
CA LEU A 120 8.01 -9.78 3.55
C LEU A 120 8.25 -11.19 4.09
N GLN A 121 8.52 -12.16 3.22
CA GLN A 121 8.87 -13.52 3.64
C GLN A 121 10.18 -13.55 4.45
N GLU A 122 11.19 -12.79 4.02
CA GLU A 122 12.45 -12.66 4.77
C GLU A 122 12.23 -12.05 6.16
N ILE A 123 11.41 -11.00 6.26
CA ILE A 123 11.06 -10.36 7.54
C ILE A 123 10.27 -11.31 8.43
N ALA A 124 9.25 -11.98 7.91
CA ALA A 124 8.43 -12.91 8.68
C ALA A 124 9.28 -14.06 9.23
N LYS A 125 10.20 -14.62 8.44
CA LYS A 125 11.14 -15.65 8.92
C LYS A 125 12.00 -15.17 10.09
N ALA A 126 12.41 -13.90 10.08
CA ALA A 126 13.17 -13.30 11.18
C ALA A 126 12.33 -13.06 12.45
N ASN A 127 11.01 -12.91 12.31
CA ASN A 127 10.07 -12.57 13.38
C ASN A 127 9.06 -13.68 13.70
N SER A 128 9.50 -14.95 13.71
CA SER A 128 8.64 -16.10 14.06
C SER A 128 7.33 -16.17 13.26
N GLU A 129 7.42 -15.92 11.96
CA GLU A 129 6.32 -15.89 10.98
C GLU A 129 5.28 -14.76 11.15
N SER A 130 5.58 -13.77 12.00
CA SER A 130 4.71 -12.63 12.27
C SER A 130 5.31 -11.33 11.75
N LEU A 131 4.47 -10.45 11.20
CA LEU A 131 4.90 -9.12 10.72
C LEU A 131 4.36 -8.02 11.63
N PRO A 132 5.10 -6.91 11.81
CA PRO A 132 4.60 -5.77 12.59
C PRO A 132 3.39 -5.12 11.90
N GLY A 133 2.31 -4.94 12.66
CA GLY A 133 1.07 -4.36 12.17
C GLY A 133 1.12 -2.85 12.01
N GLY A 134 -0.05 -2.20 11.93
CA GLY A 134 -0.13 -0.74 11.81
C GLY A 134 0.48 -0.17 10.53
N GLY A 135 0.58 -0.97 9.45
CA GLY A 135 1.26 -0.59 8.21
C GLY A 135 2.79 -0.66 8.26
N LEU A 136 3.39 -1.01 9.40
CA LEU A 136 4.84 -1.11 9.54
C LEU A 136 5.45 -2.21 8.68
N TYR A 137 4.75 -3.34 8.46
CA TYR A 137 5.24 -4.40 7.58
C TYR A 137 5.53 -3.89 6.15
N LEU A 138 4.78 -2.90 5.66
CA LEU A 138 5.02 -2.27 4.36
C LEU A 138 6.16 -1.24 4.41
N LEU A 139 6.24 -0.45 5.49
CA LEU A 139 7.36 0.49 5.68
C LEU A 139 8.72 -0.22 5.78
N ASN A 140 8.75 -1.35 6.47
CA ASN A 140 9.96 -2.15 6.64
C ASN A 140 10.53 -2.70 5.33
N ILE A 141 9.70 -2.83 4.29
CA ILE A 141 10.16 -3.28 2.97
C ILE A 141 10.52 -2.13 2.02
N CYS A 142 10.19 -0.87 2.31
CA CYS A 142 10.51 0.27 1.43
C CYS A 142 12.00 0.33 1.06
N ARG A 143 12.88 0.37 2.05
CA ARG A 143 14.34 0.46 1.83
C ARG A 143 14.93 -0.81 1.19
N PRO A 144 14.63 -2.03 1.68
CA PRO A 144 15.10 -3.26 1.04
C PRO A 144 14.67 -3.38 -0.42
N VAL A 145 13.43 -2.99 -0.75
CA VAL A 145 12.93 -3.00 -2.13
C VAL A 145 13.73 -2.00 -2.99
N ILE A 146 13.96 -0.78 -2.50
CA ILE A 146 14.79 0.22 -3.22
C ILE A 146 16.21 -0.31 -3.46
N GLN A 147 16.82 -0.96 -2.47
CA GLN A 147 18.20 -1.47 -2.56
C GLN A 147 18.31 -2.60 -3.59
N ASP A 148 17.41 -3.58 -3.56
CA ASP A 148 17.38 -4.65 -4.55
C ASP A 148 17.18 -4.06 -5.96
N MET A 149 16.26 -3.10 -6.11
CA MET A 149 16.01 -2.40 -7.38
C MET A 149 17.19 -1.52 -7.85
N GLN A 150 18.07 -1.07 -6.95
CA GLN A 150 19.29 -0.37 -7.33
C GLN A 150 20.34 -1.32 -7.91
N SER A 151 20.34 -2.58 -7.47
CA SER A 151 21.32 -3.58 -7.88
C SER A 151 21.02 -4.25 -9.21
N THR A 152 19.76 -4.31 -9.64
CA THR A 152 19.34 -5.11 -10.81
C THR A 152 19.31 -4.35 -12.14
N SER A 153 19.62 -3.04 -12.18
CA SER A 153 19.46 -2.17 -13.38
C SER A 153 18.06 -2.14 -14.01
N GLU A 154 17.10 -2.85 -13.40
CA GLU A 154 15.71 -2.91 -13.83
C GLU A 154 15.01 -1.58 -13.51
N CYS A 155 14.54 -0.93 -14.59
CA CYS A 155 13.62 0.21 -14.71
C CYS A 155 13.55 1.22 -13.54
N THR A 156 13.95 2.46 -13.83
CA THR A 156 13.77 3.65 -12.97
C THR A 156 12.32 3.92 -12.57
N THR A 157 11.35 3.43 -13.35
CA THR A 157 9.90 3.53 -13.12
C THR A 157 9.45 2.87 -11.81
N TYR A 158 10.09 1.78 -11.40
CA TYR A 158 9.60 0.92 -10.30
C TYR A 158 9.86 1.51 -8.91
N ARG A 159 10.90 2.35 -8.77
CA ARG A 159 11.22 3.02 -7.49
C ARG A 159 10.11 3.95 -7.02
N LYS A 160 9.32 4.47 -7.95
CA LYS A 160 8.27 5.44 -7.65
C LYS A 160 7.11 4.80 -6.90
N PHE A 161 6.82 3.53 -7.18
CA PHE A 161 5.76 2.78 -6.48
C PHE A 161 6.10 2.47 -5.03
N VAL A 162 7.36 2.58 -4.60
CA VAL A 162 7.73 2.40 -3.20
C VAL A 162 7.03 3.41 -2.29
N CYS A 163 6.79 4.63 -2.77
CA CYS A 163 6.01 5.64 -2.02
C CYS A 163 4.60 5.14 -1.68
N ALA A 164 4.01 4.25 -2.48
CA ALA A 164 2.70 3.68 -2.19
C ALA A 164 2.69 2.88 -0.88
N LEU A 165 3.81 2.21 -0.52
CA LEU A 165 3.92 1.41 0.69
C LEU A 165 3.78 2.24 1.98
N GLU A 166 4.01 3.55 1.90
CA GLU A 166 3.88 4.46 3.05
C GLU A 166 2.41 4.81 3.33
N ILE A 167 1.55 4.79 2.30
CA ILE A 167 0.16 5.27 2.39
C ILE A 167 -0.64 4.63 3.51
N PRO A 168 -0.62 3.28 3.71
CA PRO A 168 -1.39 2.68 4.79
C PRO A 168 -0.99 3.21 6.17
N PHE A 169 0.31 3.39 6.42
CA PHE A 169 0.78 3.98 7.68
C PHE A 169 0.33 5.43 7.83
N LEU A 170 0.46 6.24 6.77
CA LEU A 170 0.06 7.65 6.79
C LEU A 170 -1.44 7.83 7.05
N VAL A 171 -2.28 6.97 6.49
CA VAL A 171 -3.73 6.97 6.77
C VAL A 171 -4.02 6.61 8.22
N LEU A 172 -3.32 5.61 8.78
CA LEU A 172 -3.48 5.23 10.19
C LEU A 172 -3.04 6.35 11.12
N ALA A 173 -1.90 6.99 10.85
CA ALA A 173 -1.44 8.15 11.60
C ALA A 173 -2.49 9.28 11.61
N LYS A 174 -3.03 9.61 10.44
CA LYS A 174 -4.08 10.63 10.30
C LYS A 174 -5.33 10.26 11.11
N ASN A 175 -5.77 9.00 11.05
CA ASN A 175 -6.95 8.54 11.76
C ASN A 175 -6.73 8.47 13.29
N ALA A 176 -5.48 8.33 13.73
CA ALA A 176 -5.07 8.48 15.13
C ALA A 176 -4.88 9.95 15.56
N GLY A 177 -5.23 10.92 14.71
CA GLY A 177 -5.10 12.35 15.00
C GLY A 177 -3.67 12.90 14.96
N LYS A 178 -2.74 12.18 14.31
CA LYS A 178 -1.34 12.61 14.14
C LYS A 178 -1.10 13.22 12.78
N GLN A 179 -0.20 14.20 12.70
CA GLN A 179 0.31 14.65 11.42
C GLN A 179 1.25 13.60 10.82
N ALA A 180 1.16 13.40 9.51
CA ALA A 180 1.93 12.39 8.78
C ALA A 180 3.45 12.47 9.05
N HIS A 181 4.02 13.67 8.99
CA HIS A 181 5.46 13.89 9.19
C HIS A 181 5.89 13.67 10.64
N GLU A 182 5.06 14.07 11.62
CA GLU A 182 5.33 13.84 13.05
C GLU A 182 5.29 12.34 13.38
N ALA A 183 4.24 11.65 12.92
CA ALA A 183 4.09 10.21 13.05
C ALA A 183 5.29 9.45 12.47
N PHE A 184 5.68 9.78 11.24
CA PHE A 184 6.83 9.18 10.60
C PHE A 184 8.14 9.50 11.33
N ALA A 185 8.32 10.75 11.78
CA ALA A 185 9.49 11.14 12.55
C ALA A 185 9.57 10.38 13.88
N CYS A 186 8.45 10.20 14.60
CA CYS A 186 8.43 9.46 15.85
C CYS A 186 8.69 7.97 15.66
N VAL A 187 8.11 7.33 14.64
CA VAL A 187 8.38 5.92 14.31
C VAL A 187 9.84 5.74 13.90
N LYS A 188 10.37 6.62 13.05
CA LYS A 188 11.78 6.58 12.64
C LYS A 188 12.72 6.88 13.81
N ALA A 189 12.32 7.75 14.74
CA ALA A 189 13.08 8.07 15.94
C ALA A 189 13.10 6.90 16.93
N ALA A 190 12.02 6.15 17.01
CA ALA A 190 11.92 4.96 17.85
C ALA A 190 12.50 3.71 17.16
N ALA A 191 12.84 3.79 15.86
CA ALA A 191 13.52 2.71 15.17
C ALA A 191 14.93 2.51 15.76
N PRO A 192 15.47 1.28 15.77
CA PRO A 192 16.76 0.95 16.39
C PRO A 192 17.97 1.73 15.85
N THR A 193 17.81 2.54 14.81
CA THR A 193 18.89 3.12 14.00
C THR A 193 19.08 4.63 14.13
N GLN A 194 18.62 5.27 15.22
CA GLN A 194 18.97 6.69 15.43
C GLN A 194 20.49 6.95 15.53
N PHE A 195 21.32 5.93 15.71
CA PHE A 195 22.76 6.07 15.96
C PHE A 195 23.71 5.32 15.01
N TYR A 196 23.40 5.00 13.75
CA TYR A 196 24.42 4.35 12.90
C TYR A 196 24.51 4.83 11.45
N SER A 197 25.26 5.92 11.29
CA SER A 197 26.33 6.02 10.29
C SER A 197 27.42 6.94 10.84
N LEU A 198 28.47 6.35 11.44
CA LEU A 198 29.66 7.08 11.90
C LEU A 198 30.44 7.76 10.76
N LYS A 199 29.98 7.62 9.52
CA LYS A 199 30.49 8.34 8.34
C LYS A 199 30.25 9.85 8.44
N GLN A 200 29.19 10.29 9.12
CA GLN A 200 28.97 11.72 9.41
C GLN A 200 30.04 12.31 10.35
N PHE A 201 30.76 11.47 11.10
CA PHE A 201 31.86 11.85 11.99
C PHE A 201 33.25 11.51 11.43
N GLY A 202 33.35 11.18 10.13
CA GLY A 202 34.65 11.03 9.45
C GLY A 202 35.41 9.74 9.72
N LEU A 203 34.80 8.73 10.34
CA LEU A 203 35.43 7.42 10.53
C LEU A 203 35.33 6.58 9.26
N LYS A 204 36.47 6.43 8.58
CA LYS A 204 36.67 5.43 7.52
C LYS A 204 36.47 4.05 8.16
N ASP A 205 35.65 3.20 7.54
CA ASP A 205 35.26 1.86 8.01
C ASP A 205 34.08 1.77 9.01
N GLY A 206 33.31 2.84 9.21
CA GLY A 206 32.06 2.84 10.00
C GLY A 206 30.87 2.08 9.36
N HIS A 207 31.13 1.09 8.52
CA HIS A 207 30.11 0.15 8.07
C HIS A 207 30.09 -1.02 9.05
N ILE A 208 29.05 -1.11 9.87
CA ILE A 208 28.63 -2.44 10.31
C ILE A 208 28.21 -3.13 9.01
N PRO A 209 28.92 -4.17 8.53
CA PRO A 209 28.41 -4.97 7.42
C PRO A 209 27.02 -5.44 7.83
N LEU A 210 26.04 -5.31 6.93
CA LEU A 210 24.67 -5.81 7.15
C LEU A 210 24.73 -7.23 7.72
N THR A 211 24.70 -7.34 9.04
CA THR A 211 24.58 -8.61 9.72
C THR A 211 23.16 -9.10 9.49
N GLU A 212 22.92 -10.37 9.79
CA GLU A 212 21.59 -11.01 9.78
C GLU A 212 20.55 -10.25 10.64
N HIS A 213 20.98 -9.24 11.40
CA HIS A 213 20.16 -8.25 12.09
C HIS A 213 19.66 -7.17 11.10
N ARG A 214 18.58 -7.46 10.38
CA ARG A 214 17.78 -6.37 9.80
C ARG A 214 17.08 -5.66 10.95
N ASP A 215 17.35 -4.36 11.10
CA ASP A 215 16.66 -3.51 12.08
C ASP A 215 15.20 -3.31 11.65
N LEU A 216 14.32 -4.18 12.13
CA LEU A 216 12.90 -4.14 11.87
C LEU A 216 12.23 -3.11 12.77
N TRP A 217 11.39 -2.27 12.16
CA TRP A 217 10.60 -1.29 12.89
C TRP A 217 9.44 -2.00 13.54
N HIS A 218 9.47 -2.08 14.87
CA HIS A 218 8.37 -2.57 15.69
C HIS A 218 7.64 -1.43 16.41
N MET A 219 8.27 -0.26 16.53
CA MET A 219 7.66 0.91 17.15
C MET A 219 6.67 1.56 16.17
N GLY A 220 5.38 1.47 16.47
CA GLY A 220 4.29 1.94 15.62
C GLY A 220 3.20 2.67 16.41
N ILE A 221 2.18 3.13 15.69
CA ILE A 221 1.08 3.91 16.30
C ILE A 221 -0.01 2.94 16.78
N GLU A 222 -0.32 2.99 18.07
CA GLU A 222 -1.55 2.42 18.60
C GLU A 222 -2.72 3.36 18.31
N LEU A 223 -3.71 2.88 17.56
CA LEU A 223 -4.78 3.72 17.00
C LEU A 223 -5.70 4.35 18.06
N GLN A 224 -5.93 3.65 19.18
CA GLN A 224 -6.85 4.13 20.22
C GLN A 224 -6.25 5.28 21.04
N THR A 225 -4.96 5.18 21.40
CA THR A 225 -4.30 6.18 22.24
C THR A 225 -3.47 7.18 21.43
N GLY A 226 -3.18 6.88 20.18
CA GLY A 226 -2.26 7.63 19.32
C GLY A 226 -0.80 7.60 19.81
N LYS A 227 -0.45 6.71 20.75
CA LYS A 227 0.90 6.57 21.28
C LYS A 227 1.78 5.73 20.36
N ILE A 228 3.08 5.98 20.44
CA ILE A 228 4.09 5.13 19.82
C ILE A 228 4.45 4.02 20.79
N VAL A 229 4.26 2.79 20.38
CA VAL A 229 4.44 1.57 21.19
C VAL A 229 5.08 0.49 20.34
N ASP A 230 5.67 -0.52 20.98
CA ASP A 230 6.09 -1.73 20.26
C ASP A 230 4.84 -2.53 19.88
N VAL A 231 4.49 -2.52 18.59
CA VAL A 231 3.28 -3.16 18.07
C VAL A 231 3.34 -4.68 18.16
N MET A 232 4.54 -5.26 18.18
CA MET A 232 4.73 -6.70 18.31
C MET A 232 4.47 -7.13 19.76
N GLU A 233 4.97 -6.38 20.75
CA GLU A 233 4.75 -6.67 22.17
C GLU A 233 3.27 -6.58 22.57
N ILE A 234 2.54 -5.61 22.04
CA ILE A 234 1.10 -5.45 22.32
C ILE A 234 0.19 -6.27 21.39
N GLY A 235 0.77 -7.11 20.52
CA GLY A 235 0.03 -8.05 19.68
C GLY A 235 -0.66 -7.44 18.45
N ILE A 236 -0.34 -6.21 18.06
CA ILE A 236 -0.77 -5.61 16.79
C ILE A 236 0.15 -6.13 15.67
N THR A 237 -0.17 -7.32 15.18
CA THR A 237 0.60 -8.03 14.15
C THR A 237 -0.21 -8.30 12.90
N VAL A 238 0.48 -8.65 11.81
CA VAL A 238 -0.13 -9.07 10.54
C VAL A 238 0.44 -10.44 10.17
N PRO A 239 -0.41 -11.46 9.95
CA PRO A 239 0.02 -12.74 9.43
C PRO A 239 0.64 -12.62 8.04
N LEU A 240 1.71 -13.37 7.76
CA LEU A 240 2.39 -13.35 6.45
C LEU A 240 1.43 -13.63 5.29
N ASN A 241 0.54 -14.62 5.43
CA ASN A 241 -0.44 -14.96 4.39
C ASN A 241 -1.36 -13.78 4.03
N THR A 242 -1.76 -12.98 5.03
CA THR A 242 -2.58 -11.78 4.85
C THR A 242 -1.79 -10.71 4.12
N ALA A 243 -0.54 -10.47 4.51
CA ALA A 243 0.33 -9.50 3.85
C ALA A 243 0.60 -9.87 2.37
N LEU A 244 0.84 -11.15 2.07
CA LEU A 244 1.01 -11.64 0.69
C LEU A 244 -0.29 -11.53 -0.11
N SER A 245 -1.43 -11.85 0.50
CA SER A 245 -2.75 -11.71 -0.11
C SER A 245 -3.08 -10.25 -0.44
N VAL A 246 -2.65 -9.29 0.39
CA VAL A 246 -2.76 -7.86 0.10
C VAL A 246 -2.01 -7.51 -1.18
N LEU A 247 -0.73 -7.89 -1.31
CA LEU A 247 0.07 -7.59 -2.51
C LEU A 247 -0.54 -8.22 -3.76
N GLU A 248 -1.00 -9.46 -3.66
CA GLU A 248 -1.65 -10.14 -4.79
C GLU A 248 -2.97 -9.46 -5.18
N THR A 249 -3.75 -9.01 -4.19
CA THR A 249 -4.98 -8.25 -4.45
C THR A 249 -4.69 -6.91 -5.15
N VAL A 250 -3.60 -6.23 -4.80
CA VAL A 250 -3.14 -5.01 -5.51
C VAL A 250 -2.89 -5.32 -6.99
N ARG A 251 -2.15 -6.40 -7.27
CA ARG A 251 -1.87 -6.87 -8.64
C ARG A 251 -3.17 -7.11 -9.42
N VAL A 252 -4.13 -7.81 -8.81
CA VAL A 252 -5.42 -8.14 -9.42
C VAL A 252 -6.24 -6.87 -9.71
N ILE A 253 -6.36 -5.95 -8.74
CA ILE A 253 -7.10 -4.69 -8.94
C ILE A 253 -6.51 -3.91 -10.12
N LEU A 254 -5.19 -3.71 -10.13
CA LEU A 254 -4.52 -2.94 -11.17
C LEU A 254 -4.65 -3.59 -12.54
N ALA A 255 -4.45 -4.91 -12.63
CA ALA A 255 -4.57 -5.65 -13.89
C ALA A 255 -6.00 -5.54 -14.47
N VAL A 256 -7.03 -5.68 -13.63
CA VAL A 256 -8.43 -5.61 -14.06
C VAL A 256 -8.77 -4.22 -14.59
N LEU A 257 -8.36 -3.16 -13.88
CA LEU A 257 -8.67 -1.79 -14.30
C LEU A 257 -7.92 -1.41 -15.58
N CYS A 258 -6.64 -1.77 -15.68
CA CYS A 258 -5.86 -1.48 -16.88
C CYS A 258 -6.33 -2.31 -18.10
N ALA A 259 -6.94 -3.48 -17.89
CA ALA A 259 -7.45 -4.32 -18.96
C ALA A 259 -8.70 -3.74 -19.66
N VAL A 260 -9.47 -2.89 -18.98
CA VAL A 260 -10.63 -2.23 -19.57
C VAL A 260 -10.13 -1.25 -20.64
N ARG A 261 -10.41 -1.57 -21.90
CA ARG A 261 -10.13 -0.64 -23.00
C ARG A 261 -10.96 0.62 -22.79
N SER A 262 -10.33 1.78 -22.88
CA SER A 262 -11.03 3.06 -22.95
C SER A 262 -12.01 2.99 -24.12
N ILE A 263 -13.30 2.82 -23.82
CA ILE A 263 -14.35 3.07 -24.80
C ILE A 263 -14.39 4.59 -24.91
N LEU A 264 -13.76 5.11 -25.96
CA LEU A 264 -13.90 6.49 -26.41
C LEU A 264 -15.36 6.77 -26.72
#